data_AF-A0A401GXN0-F1
#
_entry.id   AF-A0A401GXN0-F1
#
_cell.length_a   1.000
_cell.length_b   1.000
_cell.length_c   1.000
_cell.angle_alpha   90.00
_cell.angle_beta   90.00
_cell.angle_gamma   90.00
#
_symmetry.space_group_name_H-M   'P 1'
#
loop_
_entity.id
_entity.type
_entity.pdbx_description
1 polymer ?
#
loop_
_entity_poly.entity_id
_entity_poly.type
_entity_poly.pdbx_seq_one_letter_code
_entity_poly.pdbx_strand_id
1 'polypeptide(L)'
;MVYENLHFEIGHGDAEKTARVAISLEKLCELFHYAWRYRRATTSITIYDSCDARVAPSTPPPDYDQYIAHMDLSLRSILHYTTHLTTFVMDASTTGQILHLPNALSILNMVFNLREVALLSVCCGRGQLPHMGGQVQHAIIRNAGPDATWYSSFLDKQRLSRLDISDTTSHDGRWQEAFRAPAASWAGLSCLCISCTDNNLLDYANLIERGLAKSSWPRLTSLSLSVPFTWMPALDILLANVSRAPIRCFRFTVNVDGRYLPGFGPSFVREMGKNLSRLVELILDHSGVSRYAPLPGDLNEWADGLRGLREIRTLVLPTAFVAIPRAPPEHRSQDAVLGMPHQNMSPSLQRIWGGLALYARHFMLNRLPLPSFDKICFLHDDPRLGYREAIAFERKVLSAPIPMHRGDRHHMSNARSNGKSTAKHIVRVSHIPYDMFWEPKWRQRR
;
A
#
# COMPACT_ATOMS: atom_id res chain seq x y z
N MET A 1 16.16 -30.77 -2.35
CA MET A 1 15.37 -29.53 -2.56
C MET A 1 14.43 -29.38 -1.38
N VAL A 2 14.38 -28.22 -0.75
CA VAL A 2 13.55 -27.94 0.44
C VAL A 2 12.49 -26.91 0.01
N TYR A 3 11.22 -27.22 0.22
CA TYR A 3 10.11 -26.32 -0.13
C TYR A 3 9.88 -25.33 1.01
N GLU A 4 10.67 -24.26 1.05
CA GLU A 4 10.48 -23.21 2.07
C GLU A 4 9.33 -22.27 1.71
N ASN A 5 9.28 -21.86 0.45
CA ASN A 5 8.27 -20.95 -0.10
C ASN A 5 7.53 -21.65 -1.23
N LEU A 6 6.21 -21.76 -1.10
CA LEU A 6 5.34 -22.33 -2.11
C LEU A 6 4.56 -21.22 -2.81
N HIS A 7 4.59 -21.24 -4.14
CA HIS A 7 3.93 -20.26 -4.98
C HIS A 7 3.03 -20.99 -5.98
N PHE A 8 1.76 -20.61 -6.01
CA PHE A 8 0.78 -21.13 -6.96
C PHE A 8 0.11 -19.97 -7.68
N GLU A 9 0.03 -20.08 -9.00
CA GLU A 9 -0.67 -19.11 -9.84
C GLU A 9 -2.03 -19.67 -10.24
N ILE A 10 -3.10 -19.12 -9.67
CA ILE A 10 -4.47 -19.40 -10.13
C ILE A 10 -4.65 -18.64 -11.42
N GLY A 11 -4.99 -19.33 -12.50
CA GLY A 11 -5.28 -18.66 -13.76
C GLY A 11 -6.64 -17.98 -13.70
N HIS A 12 -6.67 -16.69 -14.01
CA HIS A 12 -7.89 -15.90 -14.14
C HIS A 12 -8.98 -16.56 -15.01
N GLY A 13 -10.00 -17.15 -14.39
CA GLY A 13 -11.09 -17.86 -15.10
C GLY A 13 -10.62 -19.01 -16.00
N ASP A 14 -9.34 -19.38 -15.93
CA ASP A 14 -8.71 -20.41 -16.74
C ASP A 14 -8.86 -21.73 -15.97
N ALA A 15 -9.80 -22.56 -16.43
CA ALA A 15 -10.06 -23.88 -15.86
C ALA A 15 -8.81 -24.75 -15.89
N GLU A 16 -7.98 -24.69 -16.94
CA GLU A 16 -6.81 -25.56 -17.06
C GLU A 16 -5.73 -25.16 -16.07
N LYS A 17 -5.46 -23.86 -15.91
CA LYS A 17 -4.55 -23.38 -14.85
C LYS A 17 -5.10 -23.69 -13.46
N THR A 18 -6.38 -23.44 -13.21
CA THR A 18 -7.02 -23.70 -11.90
C THR A 18 -7.00 -25.20 -11.57
N ALA A 19 -7.31 -26.06 -12.53
CA ALA A 19 -7.22 -27.52 -12.40
C ALA A 19 -5.78 -27.96 -12.12
N ARG A 20 -4.78 -27.39 -12.82
CA ARG A 20 -3.37 -27.67 -12.55
C ARG A 20 -2.96 -27.29 -11.13
N VAL A 21 -3.44 -26.15 -10.62
CA VAL A 21 -3.21 -25.75 -9.22
C VAL A 21 -3.88 -26.74 -8.26
N ALA A 22 -5.13 -27.11 -8.50
CA ALA A 22 -5.87 -28.07 -7.68
C ALA A 22 -5.14 -29.43 -7.61
N ILE A 23 -4.72 -29.98 -8.75
CA ILE A 23 -3.95 -31.24 -8.84
C ILE A 23 -2.58 -31.10 -8.16
N SER A 24 -1.93 -29.93 -8.29
CA SER A 24 -0.62 -29.70 -7.66
C SER A 24 -0.73 -29.63 -6.14
N LEU A 25 -1.79 -29.02 -5.61
CA LEU A 25 -2.07 -28.97 -4.19
C LEU A 25 -2.43 -30.36 -3.64
N GLU A 26 -3.16 -31.18 -4.38
CA GLU A 26 -3.45 -32.57 -4.01
C GLU A 26 -2.16 -33.40 -3.90
N LYS A 27 -1.30 -33.36 -4.94
CA LYS A 27 0.00 -34.03 -4.91
C LYS A 27 0.90 -33.52 -3.78
N LEU A 28 0.84 -32.22 -3.48
CA LEU A 28 1.56 -31.64 -2.35
C LEU A 28 1.01 -32.15 -1.02
N CYS A 29 -0.30 -32.33 -0.90
CA CYS A 29 -0.94 -32.92 0.27
C CYS A 29 -0.45 -34.36 0.49
N GLU A 30 -0.40 -35.19 -0.56
CA GLU A 30 0.19 -36.53 -0.50
C GLU A 30 1.65 -36.49 -0.08
N LEU A 31 2.46 -35.61 -0.70
CA LEU A 31 3.87 -35.44 -0.36
C LEU A 31 4.03 -35.07 1.12
N PHE A 32 3.21 -34.14 1.61
CA PHE A 32 3.23 -33.75 3.01
C PHE A 32 2.83 -34.95 3.86
N HIS A 33 1.79 -35.70 3.52
CA HIS A 33 1.39 -36.90 4.24
C HIS A 33 2.53 -37.92 4.45
N TYR A 34 3.42 -38.11 3.47
CA TYR A 34 4.52 -39.08 3.60
C TYR A 34 5.85 -38.51 4.09
N ALA A 35 6.12 -37.21 3.90
CA ALA A 35 7.45 -36.65 4.13
C ALA A 35 7.43 -35.41 5.06
N TRP A 36 7.57 -35.68 6.37
CA TRP A 36 7.56 -34.68 7.44
C TRP A 36 8.58 -33.54 7.26
N ARG A 37 9.72 -33.81 6.60
CA ARG A 37 10.76 -32.81 6.34
C ARG A 37 10.24 -31.62 5.53
N TYR A 38 9.32 -31.85 4.58
CA TYR A 38 8.77 -30.78 3.75
C TYR A 38 7.73 -29.96 4.53
N ARG A 39 6.95 -30.61 5.39
CA ARG A 39 6.00 -29.95 6.29
C ARG A 39 6.68 -28.91 7.18
N ARG A 40 7.83 -29.28 7.77
CA ARG A 40 8.55 -28.40 8.69
C ARG A 40 9.33 -27.30 7.99
N ALA A 41 9.74 -27.56 6.76
CA ALA A 41 10.45 -26.59 5.94
C ALA A 41 9.56 -25.47 5.42
N THR A 42 8.27 -25.73 5.20
CA THR A 42 7.36 -24.77 4.59
C THR A 42 7.01 -23.65 5.57
N THR A 43 7.45 -22.44 5.26
CA THR A 43 7.23 -21.23 6.07
C THR A 43 6.29 -20.24 5.39
N SER A 44 6.18 -20.29 4.06
CA SER A 44 5.31 -19.41 3.28
C SER A 44 4.52 -20.17 2.22
N ILE A 45 3.22 -19.87 2.13
CA ILE A 45 2.35 -20.29 1.03
C ILE A 45 1.73 -19.03 0.43
N THR A 46 1.95 -18.83 -0.87
CA THR A 46 1.37 -17.74 -1.64
C THR A 46 0.62 -18.31 -2.82
N ILE A 47 -0.65 -17.95 -2.91
CA ILE A 47 -1.51 -18.31 -4.02
C ILE A 47 -2.05 -16.99 -4.57
N TYR A 48 -1.79 -16.72 -5.83
CA TYR A 48 -2.12 -15.45 -6.46
C TYR A 48 -2.55 -15.67 -7.89
N ASP A 49 -3.16 -14.68 -8.51
CA ASP A 49 -3.44 -14.67 -9.93
C ASP A 49 -2.61 -13.56 -10.60
N SER A 50 -1.86 -13.93 -11.64
CA SER A 50 -0.85 -13.07 -12.27
C SER A 50 -1.39 -12.24 -13.44
N CYS A 51 -2.66 -12.44 -13.79
CA CYS A 51 -3.25 -11.89 -15.01
C CYS A 51 -3.46 -10.37 -14.97
N ASP A 52 -3.27 -9.77 -16.13
CA ASP A 52 -3.62 -8.39 -16.41
C ASP A 52 -5.15 -8.31 -16.57
N ALA A 53 -5.83 -7.54 -15.73
CA ALA A 53 -7.30 -7.51 -15.57
C ALA A 53 -8.10 -7.21 -16.86
N ARG A 54 -7.42 -6.93 -17.98
CA ARG A 54 -7.99 -6.53 -19.27
C ARG A 54 -8.46 -7.71 -20.15
N VAL A 55 -8.13 -8.96 -19.80
CA VAL A 55 -8.37 -10.15 -20.67
C VAL A 55 -9.38 -11.13 -20.04
N ALA A 56 -10.19 -10.66 -19.09
CA ALA A 56 -11.10 -11.52 -18.33
C ALA A 56 -12.21 -12.14 -19.20
N PRO A 57 -12.36 -13.49 -19.25
CA PRO A 57 -13.60 -14.09 -19.74
C PRO A 57 -14.73 -13.76 -18.75
N SER A 58 -15.87 -13.33 -19.27
CA SER A 58 -17.01 -12.84 -18.47
C SER A 58 -17.71 -13.91 -17.63
N THR A 59 -17.42 -15.19 -17.87
CA THR A 59 -18.10 -16.31 -17.23
C THR A 59 -17.08 -17.40 -16.87
N PRO A 60 -17.04 -17.89 -15.62
CA PRO A 60 -16.18 -18.99 -15.25
C PRO A 60 -16.61 -20.29 -16.00
N PRO A 61 -15.67 -21.19 -16.28
CA PRO A 61 -15.97 -22.48 -16.91
C PRO A 61 -16.84 -23.37 -16.00
N PRO A 62 -17.60 -24.34 -16.55
CA PRO A 62 -18.60 -25.13 -15.80
C PRO A 62 -18.04 -25.89 -14.58
N ASP A 63 -16.77 -26.32 -14.63
CA ASP A 63 -16.13 -27.11 -13.56
C ASP A 63 -15.36 -26.25 -12.55
N TYR A 64 -15.39 -24.92 -12.70
CA TYR A 64 -14.57 -24.01 -11.89
C TYR A 64 -14.83 -24.19 -10.38
N ASP A 65 -16.10 -24.26 -9.99
CA ASP A 65 -16.50 -24.44 -8.58
C ASP A 65 -16.00 -25.77 -8.00
N GLN A 66 -15.96 -26.83 -8.80
CA GLN A 66 -15.43 -28.12 -8.39
C GLN A 66 -13.93 -28.03 -8.11
N TYR A 67 -13.17 -27.33 -8.95
CA TYR A 67 -11.74 -27.12 -8.71
C TYR A 67 -11.50 -26.26 -7.47
N ILE A 68 -12.30 -25.21 -7.24
CA ILE A 68 -12.19 -24.39 -6.01
C ILE A 68 -12.50 -25.22 -4.76
N ALA A 69 -13.54 -26.05 -4.78
CA ALA A 69 -13.85 -26.96 -3.68
C ALA A 69 -12.71 -27.96 -3.41
N HIS A 70 -12.09 -28.50 -4.46
CA HIS A 70 -10.94 -29.40 -4.34
C HIS A 70 -9.70 -28.69 -3.78
N MET A 71 -9.45 -27.45 -4.24
CA MET A 71 -8.41 -26.59 -3.69
C MET A 71 -8.63 -26.32 -2.20
N ASP A 72 -9.86 -26.01 -1.79
CA ASP A 72 -10.20 -25.76 -0.38
C ASP A 72 -9.86 -26.95 0.54
N LEU A 73 -10.24 -28.17 0.13
CA LEU A 73 -9.93 -29.41 0.86
C LEU A 73 -8.43 -29.71 0.89
N SER A 74 -7.74 -29.51 -0.24
CA SER A 74 -6.29 -29.71 -0.34
C SER A 74 -5.54 -28.72 0.52
N LEU A 75 -5.92 -27.43 0.49
CA LEU A 75 -5.33 -26.38 1.30
C LEU A 75 -5.57 -26.60 2.78
N ARG A 76 -6.78 -27.00 3.18
CA ARG A 76 -7.06 -27.41 4.57
C ARG A 76 -6.05 -28.44 5.06
N SER A 77 -5.80 -29.48 4.26
CA SER A 77 -4.88 -30.56 4.61
C SER A 77 -3.42 -30.08 4.65
N ILE A 78 -3.00 -29.30 3.66
CA ILE A 78 -1.66 -28.68 3.64
C ILE A 78 -1.45 -27.82 4.88
N LEU A 79 -2.37 -26.91 5.18
CA LEU A 79 -2.29 -25.99 6.33
C LEU A 79 -2.23 -26.76 7.66
N HIS A 80 -2.99 -27.85 7.78
CA HIS A 80 -2.94 -28.73 8.94
C HIS A 80 -1.54 -29.35 9.14
N TYR A 81 -0.85 -29.70 8.06
CA TYR A 81 0.48 -30.29 8.13
C TYR A 81 1.61 -29.26 8.36
N THR A 82 1.45 -28.02 7.89
CA THR A 82 2.48 -26.96 7.94
C THR A 82 2.54 -26.25 9.30
N THR A 83 3.07 -26.95 10.31
CA THR A 83 3.20 -26.43 11.69
C THR A 83 4.11 -25.21 11.84
N HIS A 84 5.02 -24.97 10.89
CA HIS A 84 5.97 -23.84 10.88
C HIS A 84 5.56 -22.71 9.92
N LEU A 85 4.34 -22.75 9.37
CA LEU A 85 3.85 -21.71 8.47
C LEU A 85 3.80 -20.37 9.20
N THR A 86 4.50 -19.37 8.68
CA THR A 86 4.52 -17.99 9.20
C THR A 86 3.73 -17.03 8.33
N THR A 87 3.59 -17.32 7.03
CA THR A 87 2.94 -16.45 6.06
C THR A 87 1.98 -17.23 5.19
N PHE A 88 0.73 -16.76 5.10
CA PHE A 88 -0.26 -17.28 4.18
C PHE A 88 -0.87 -16.14 3.36
N VAL A 89 -0.79 -16.27 2.04
CA VAL A 89 -1.34 -15.29 1.10
C VAL A 89 -2.24 -16.03 0.13
N MET A 90 -3.47 -15.55 0.00
CA MET A 90 -4.42 -15.95 -1.03
C MET A 90 -4.98 -14.69 -1.67
N ASP A 91 -4.68 -14.50 -2.95
CA ASP A 91 -5.12 -13.36 -3.73
C ASP A 91 -5.87 -13.80 -4.98
N ALA A 92 -7.18 -13.62 -4.91
CA ALA A 92 -8.10 -13.87 -6.00
C ALA A 92 -8.68 -12.57 -6.56
N SER A 93 -8.10 -11.41 -6.23
CA SER A 93 -8.66 -10.11 -6.61
C SER A 93 -8.79 -9.91 -8.11
N THR A 94 -7.93 -10.54 -8.89
CA THR A 94 -8.01 -10.50 -10.34
C THR A 94 -9.00 -11.50 -10.89
N THR A 95 -9.41 -12.57 -10.18
CA THR A 95 -10.30 -13.64 -10.69
C THR A 95 -11.70 -13.17 -11.11
N GLY A 96 -12.08 -11.93 -10.78
CA GLY A 96 -13.39 -11.37 -11.06
C GLY A 96 -14.51 -11.86 -10.13
N GLN A 97 -14.20 -12.79 -9.22
CA GLN A 97 -15.15 -13.36 -8.27
C GLN A 97 -14.51 -13.55 -6.89
N ILE A 98 -15.32 -13.94 -5.92
CA ILE A 98 -14.88 -14.22 -4.55
C ILE A 98 -14.73 -15.73 -4.40
N LEU A 99 -13.56 -16.19 -3.98
CA LEU A 99 -13.32 -17.61 -3.75
C LEU A 99 -13.81 -18.02 -2.37
N HIS A 100 -14.69 -19.01 -2.34
CA HIS A 100 -15.20 -19.60 -1.10
C HIS A 100 -14.29 -20.72 -0.63
N LEU A 101 -13.53 -20.47 0.45
CA LEU A 101 -12.57 -21.42 1.03
C LEU A 101 -12.86 -21.70 2.53
N PRO A 102 -14.06 -22.21 2.89
CA PRO A 102 -14.41 -22.47 4.28
C PRO A 102 -13.44 -23.40 5.01
N ASN A 103 -13.01 -24.48 4.35
CA ASN A 103 -12.20 -25.52 4.98
C ASN A 103 -10.79 -25.01 5.29
N ALA A 104 -10.16 -24.35 4.32
CA ALA A 104 -8.81 -23.80 4.48
C ALA A 104 -8.79 -22.70 5.53
N LEU A 105 -9.75 -21.76 5.49
CA LEU A 105 -9.81 -20.65 6.45
C LEU A 105 -10.11 -21.12 7.87
N SER A 106 -10.88 -22.21 8.05
CA SER A 106 -11.13 -22.77 9.38
C SER A 106 -9.88 -23.29 10.08
N ILE A 107 -8.95 -23.89 9.32
CA ILE A 107 -7.67 -24.37 9.85
C ILE A 107 -6.66 -23.23 9.99
N LEU A 108 -6.74 -22.20 9.16
CA LEU A 108 -5.82 -21.05 9.24
C LEU A 108 -5.81 -20.42 10.64
N ASN A 109 -6.96 -20.36 11.32
CA ASN A 109 -7.07 -19.85 12.69
C ASN A 109 -6.40 -20.76 13.75
N MET A 110 -6.06 -22.00 13.39
CA MET A 110 -5.38 -22.97 14.25
C MET A 110 -3.86 -23.02 14.02
N VAL A 111 -3.34 -22.30 13.02
CA VAL A 111 -1.91 -22.29 12.70
C VAL A 111 -1.16 -21.40 13.70
N PHE A 112 -0.51 -22.03 14.67
CA PHE A 112 0.08 -21.36 15.84
C PHE A 112 1.19 -20.34 15.52
N ASN A 113 1.98 -20.59 14.48
CA ASN A 113 3.13 -19.77 14.10
C ASN A 113 2.80 -18.70 13.04
N LEU A 114 1.54 -18.60 12.64
CA LEU A 114 1.11 -17.69 11.60
C LEU A 114 1.25 -16.23 12.06
N ARG A 115 2.07 -15.46 11.36
CA ARG A 115 2.36 -14.04 11.65
C ARG A 115 1.74 -13.11 10.64
N GLU A 116 1.65 -13.53 9.39
CA GLU A 116 1.14 -12.72 8.29
C GLU A 116 0.08 -13.47 7.50
N VAL A 117 -1.05 -12.80 7.29
CA VAL A 117 -2.16 -13.29 6.49
C VAL A 117 -2.59 -12.22 5.50
N ALA A 118 -2.71 -12.60 4.23
CA ALA A 118 -3.30 -11.76 3.20
C ALA A 118 -4.41 -12.54 2.49
N LEU A 119 -5.64 -12.01 2.53
CA LEU A 119 -6.83 -12.61 1.92
C LEU A 119 -7.51 -11.54 1.07
N LEU A 120 -7.39 -11.68 -0.25
CA LEU A 120 -7.93 -10.73 -1.21
C LEU A 120 -8.95 -11.45 -2.11
N SER A 121 -10.21 -11.03 -2.07
CA SER A 121 -11.36 -11.67 -2.73
C SER A 121 -11.54 -13.14 -2.34
N VAL A 122 -11.42 -13.44 -1.04
CA VAL A 122 -11.55 -14.79 -0.47
C VAL A 122 -12.46 -14.74 0.75
N CYS A 123 -13.44 -15.64 0.85
CA CYS A 123 -14.35 -15.69 1.99
C CYS A 123 -14.55 -17.10 2.53
N CYS A 124 -15.00 -17.18 3.79
CA CYS A 124 -15.28 -18.44 4.47
C CYS A 124 -16.69 -18.99 4.15
N GLY A 125 -17.52 -18.24 3.41
CA GLY A 125 -18.96 -18.53 3.28
C GLY A 125 -19.73 -18.27 4.57
N ARG A 126 -20.98 -18.76 4.64
CA ARG A 126 -21.86 -18.63 5.83
C ARG A 126 -21.46 -19.69 6.87
N GLY A 127 -20.57 -19.34 7.79
CA GLY A 127 -20.11 -20.28 8.81
C GLY A 127 -19.36 -19.59 9.94
N GLN A 128 -19.64 -19.99 11.18
CA GLN A 128 -18.85 -19.56 12.32
C GLN A 128 -17.48 -20.25 12.28
N LEU A 129 -16.42 -19.44 12.35
CA LEU A 129 -15.09 -19.98 12.56
C LEU A 129 -14.89 -20.31 14.05
N PRO A 130 -14.16 -21.39 14.38
CA PRO A 130 -13.75 -21.62 15.76
C PRO A 130 -12.90 -20.46 16.25
N HIS A 131 -13.28 -19.88 17.40
CA HIS A 131 -12.51 -18.83 18.07
C HIS A 131 -11.20 -19.43 18.61
N MET A 132 -10.07 -19.02 18.05
CA MET A 132 -8.75 -19.47 18.48
C MET A 132 -7.82 -18.27 18.64
N GLY A 133 -7.00 -18.30 19.69
CA GLY A 133 -6.03 -17.25 20.01
C GLY A 133 -4.84 -17.33 19.07
N GLY A 134 -4.93 -16.68 17.92
CA GLY A 134 -3.83 -16.61 16.96
C GLY A 134 -2.72 -15.65 17.38
N GLN A 135 -1.59 -15.74 16.68
CA GLN A 135 -0.44 -14.84 16.83
C GLN A 135 -0.27 -13.91 15.62
N VAL A 136 -1.33 -13.72 14.83
CA VAL A 136 -1.24 -12.90 13.61
C VAL A 136 -0.88 -11.48 14.00
N GLN A 137 0.18 -10.97 13.38
CA GLN A 137 0.70 -9.63 13.58
C GLN A 137 0.28 -8.72 12.42
N HIS A 138 0.30 -9.25 11.20
CA HIS A 138 -0.05 -8.53 9.98
C HIS A 138 -1.23 -9.20 9.30
N ALA A 139 -2.32 -8.47 9.13
CA ALA A 139 -3.50 -8.93 8.40
C ALA A 139 -3.82 -7.97 7.26
N ILE A 140 -3.94 -8.50 6.05
CA ILE A 140 -4.48 -7.81 4.88
C ILE A 140 -5.75 -8.55 4.49
N ILE A 141 -6.87 -7.85 4.49
CA ILE A 141 -8.15 -8.42 4.15
C ILE A 141 -8.89 -7.48 3.23
N ARG A 142 -9.07 -7.87 1.97
CA ARG A 142 -9.72 -7.04 0.96
C ARG A 142 -10.78 -7.84 0.25
N ASN A 143 -12.04 -7.72 0.65
CA ASN A 143 -13.11 -8.56 0.16
C ASN A 143 -14.31 -7.74 -0.31
N ALA A 144 -14.94 -8.19 -1.38
CA ALA A 144 -16.19 -7.63 -1.87
C ALA A 144 -17.38 -8.34 -1.21
N GLY A 145 -17.84 -7.93 -0.03
CA GLY A 145 -18.99 -8.59 0.61
C GLY A 145 -18.60 -9.52 1.73
N PRO A 146 -18.42 -8.99 2.94
CA PRO A 146 -18.02 -9.82 4.05
C PRO A 146 -19.21 -10.48 4.73
N ASP A 147 -18.99 -11.72 5.14
CA ASP A 147 -19.61 -12.20 6.36
C ASP A 147 -18.89 -11.52 7.54
N ALA A 148 -19.55 -10.53 8.13
CA ALA A 148 -19.05 -9.80 9.29
C ALA A 148 -18.61 -10.74 10.44
N THR A 149 -19.24 -11.91 10.56
CA THR A 149 -18.93 -12.91 11.60
C THR A 149 -17.55 -13.53 11.44
N TRP A 150 -17.03 -13.59 10.22
CA TRP A 150 -15.69 -14.09 9.96
C TRP A 150 -14.62 -13.11 10.46
N TYR A 151 -14.78 -11.81 10.19
CA TYR A 151 -13.87 -10.78 10.68
C TYR A 151 -13.76 -10.79 12.20
N SER A 152 -14.91 -10.87 12.87
CA SER A 152 -14.93 -10.90 14.33
C SER A 152 -14.20 -12.13 14.86
N SER A 153 -14.46 -13.30 14.28
CA SER A 153 -13.87 -14.56 14.73
C SER A 153 -12.36 -14.65 14.46
N PHE A 154 -11.90 -14.13 13.32
CA PHE A 154 -10.49 -14.18 12.93
C PHE A 154 -9.66 -13.10 13.62
N LEU A 155 -10.15 -11.85 13.68
CA LEU A 155 -9.39 -10.72 14.21
C LEU A 155 -9.49 -10.57 15.73
N ASP A 156 -10.48 -11.21 16.39
CA ASP A 156 -10.56 -11.21 17.85
C ASP A 156 -9.33 -11.89 18.46
N LYS A 157 -8.82 -11.30 19.55
CA LYS A 157 -7.67 -11.81 20.33
C LYS A 157 -6.35 -11.94 19.57
N GLN A 158 -6.24 -11.40 18.36
CA GLN A 158 -4.99 -11.39 17.60
C GLN A 158 -4.01 -10.33 18.13
N ARG A 159 -2.70 -10.59 17.95
CA ARG A 159 -1.62 -9.67 18.33
C ARG A 159 -1.29 -8.69 17.19
N LEU A 160 -2.33 -8.10 16.59
CA LEU A 160 -2.18 -7.27 15.40
C LEU A 160 -1.32 -6.05 15.68
N SER A 161 -0.29 -5.88 14.86
CA SER A 161 0.52 -4.68 14.74
C SER A 161 0.21 -3.91 13.46
N ARG A 162 -0.30 -4.59 12.42
CA ARG A 162 -0.71 -4.01 11.13
C ARG A 162 -2.02 -4.63 10.65
N LEU A 163 -2.92 -3.78 10.18
CA LEU A 163 -4.21 -4.17 9.65
C LEU A 163 -4.51 -3.35 8.39
N ASP A 164 -4.74 -4.04 7.28
CA ASP A 164 -5.26 -3.47 6.03
C ASP A 164 -6.62 -4.09 5.77
N ILE A 165 -7.67 -3.27 5.74
CA ILE A 165 -9.03 -3.70 5.47
C ILE A 165 -9.54 -2.94 4.24
N SER A 166 -10.11 -3.67 3.30
CA SER A 166 -10.89 -3.07 2.23
C SER A 166 -12.25 -3.74 2.08
N ASP A 167 -13.27 -2.92 1.89
CA ASP A 167 -14.61 -3.37 1.51
C ASP A 167 -15.16 -2.59 0.33
N THR A 168 -15.76 -3.32 -0.60
CA THR A 168 -16.39 -2.75 -1.79
C THR A 168 -17.92 -2.74 -1.74
N THR A 169 -18.55 -3.34 -0.72
CA THR A 169 -20.02 -3.53 -0.65
C THR A 169 -20.65 -2.77 0.52
N SER A 170 -21.88 -2.27 0.35
CA SER A 170 -22.59 -1.59 1.43
C SER A 170 -22.93 -2.55 2.57
N HIS A 171 -22.61 -2.18 3.80
CA HIS A 171 -22.87 -3.00 4.97
C HIS A 171 -24.32 -2.88 5.47
N ASP A 172 -24.88 -4.00 5.93
CA ASP A 172 -26.16 -4.05 6.65
C ASP A 172 -25.99 -3.67 8.13
N GLY A 173 -25.14 -2.69 8.49
CA GLY A 173 -24.88 -2.23 9.86
C GLY A 173 -24.23 -3.25 10.82
N ARG A 174 -24.42 -4.56 10.60
CA ARG A 174 -23.88 -5.69 11.38
C ARG A 174 -22.36 -5.72 11.39
N TRP A 175 -21.75 -5.17 10.34
CA TRP A 175 -20.31 -5.00 10.26
C TRP A 175 -19.76 -4.18 11.44
N GLN A 176 -20.43 -3.09 11.83
CA GLN A 176 -19.98 -2.29 12.98
C GLN A 176 -20.00 -3.09 14.29
N GLU A 177 -20.96 -4.01 14.46
CA GLU A 177 -21.06 -4.86 15.63
C GLU A 177 -19.95 -5.91 15.64
N ALA A 178 -19.67 -6.52 14.49
CA ALA A 178 -18.62 -7.52 14.35
C ALA A 178 -17.23 -6.98 14.72
N PHE A 179 -16.94 -5.72 14.38
CA PHE A 179 -15.65 -5.11 14.71
C PHE A 179 -15.59 -4.55 16.13
N ARG A 180 -16.71 -4.47 16.86
CA ARG A 180 -16.77 -3.83 18.17
C ARG A 180 -15.90 -4.52 19.22
N ALA A 181 -15.98 -5.85 19.33
CA ALA A 181 -15.19 -6.62 20.28
C ALA A 181 -13.71 -6.77 19.83
N PRO A 182 -13.40 -7.17 18.58
CA PRO A 182 -12.02 -7.29 18.11
C PRO A 182 -11.23 -6.00 18.24
N ALA A 183 -11.81 -4.86 17.87
CA ALA A 183 -11.13 -3.58 17.91
C ALA A 183 -10.61 -3.22 19.32
N ALA A 184 -11.32 -3.63 20.37
CA ALA A 184 -10.88 -3.39 21.73
C ALA A 184 -9.64 -4.21 22.13
N SER A 185 -9.35 -5.30 21.43
CA SER A 185 -8.23 -6.21 21.73
C SER A 185 -6.91 -5.82 21.05
N TRP A 186 -6.92 -4.91 20.07
CA TRP A 186 -5.75 -4.61 19.24
C TRP A 186 -4.80 -3.56 19.85
N ALA A 187 -4.40 -3.76 21.11
CA ALA A 187 -3.47 -2.87 21.81
C ALA A 187 -2.10 -2.73 21.13
N GLY A 188 -1.72 -3.72 20.31
CA GLY A 188 -0.49 -3.73 19.51
C GLY A 188 -0.55 -2.92 18.22
N LEU A 189 -1.74 -2.47 17.78
CA LEU A 189 -1.95 -1.93 16.44
C LEU A 189 -1.15 -0.64 16.24
N SER A 190 -0.27 -0.65 15.26
CA SER A 190 0.62 0.47 14.92
C SER A 190 0.34 1.07 13.55
N CYS A 191 -0.22 0.26 12.63
CA CYS A 191 -0.57 0.66 11.28
C CYS A 191 -1.98 0.19 10.94
N LEU A 192 -2.82 1.12 10.47
CA LEU A 192 -4.16 0.85 9.99
C LEU A 192 -4.31 1.40 8.57
N CYS A 193 -4.70 0.55 7.63
CA CYS A 193 -5.03 0.92 6.27
C CYS A 193 -6.51 0.57 6.02
N ILE A 194 -7.27 1.54 5.51
CA ILE A 194 -8.68 1.39 5.21
C ILE A 194 -8.91 1.85 3.78
N SER A 195 -9.51 0.97 2.98
CA SER A 195 -9.99 1.29 1.63
C SER A 195 -11.48 0.98 1.55
N CYS A 196 -12.34 1.99 1.42
CA CYS A 196 -13.78 1.79 1.41
C CYS A 196 -14.43 2.39 0.17
N THR A 197 -15.67 1.99 -0.12
CA THR A 197 -16.55 2.69 -1.07
C THR A 197 -17.40 3.75 -0.35
N ASP A 198 -18.15 4.57 -1.11
CA ASP A 198 -18.82 5.79 -0.62
C ASP A 198 -19.72 5.56 0.59
N ASN A 199 -20.36 4.38 0.67
CA ASN A 199 -21.39 4.11 1.67
C ASN A 199 -20.86 3.71 3.06
N ASN A 200 -19.55 3.43 3.19
CA ASN A 200 -19.01 2.78 4.40
C ASN A 200 -18.07 3.69 5.24
N LEU A 201 -17.77 4.92 4.79
CA LEU A 201 -16.81 5.79 5.49
C LEU A 201 -17.22 6.06 6.95
N LEU A 202 -18.52 6.28 7.20
CA LEU A 202 -19.02 6.51 8.56
C LEU A 202 -18.76 5.30 9.47
N ASP A 203 -18.91 4.09 8.96
CA ASP A 203 -18.69 2.86 9.73
C ASP A 203 -17.22 2.73 10.14
N TYR A 204 -16.31 3.03 9.22
CA TYR A 204 -14.88 3.07 9.51
C TYR A 204 -14.48 4.23 10.43
N ALA A 205 -15.12 5.39 10.30
CA ALA A 205 -14.92 6.51 11.22
C ALA A 205 -15.37 6.13 12.64
N ASN A 206 -16.51 5.47 12.79
CA ASN A 206 -17.00 4.94 14.06
C ASN A 206 -16.07 3.86 14.63
N LEU A 207 -15.52 2.99 13.78
CA LEU A 207 -14.53 1.99 14.18
C LEU A 207 -13.27 2.67 14.75
N ILE A 208 -12.72 3.66 14.03
CA ILE A 208 -11.54 4.42 14.45
C ILE A 208 -11.83 5.17 15.74
N GLU A 209 -12.96 5.87 15.81
CA GLU A 209 -13.39 6.58 17.01
C GLU A 209 -13.42 5.65 18.21
N ARG A 210 -14.05 4.48 18.10
CA ARG A 210 -14.15 3.53 19.21
C ARG A 210 -12.79 2.99 19.65
N GLY A 211 -11.92 2.67 18.69
CA GLY A 211 -10.56 2.21 18.96
C GLY A 211 -9.72 3.26 19.70
N LEU A 212 -9.88 4.54 19.32
CA LEU A 212 -9.14 5.65 19.91
C LEU A 212 -9.75 6.19 21.21
N ALA A 213 -11.06 6.34 21.29
CA ALA A 213 -11.78 6.88 22.45
C ALA A 213 -11.53 6.06 23.73
N LYS A 214 -11.35 4.74 23.57
CA LYS A 214 -11.08 3.82 24.69
C LYS A 214 -9.59 3.64 24.97
N SER A 215 -8.70 4.38 24.30
CA SER A 215 -7.25 4.15 24.33
C SER A 215 -6.88 2.70 23.98
N SER A 216 -7.72 2.02 23.19
CA SER A 216 -7.49 0.61 22.81
C SER A 216 -6.35 0.47 21.81
N TRP A 217 -6.01 1.54 21.07
CA TRP A 217 -4.91 1.55 20.09
C TRP A 217 -3.82 2.56 20.46
N PRO A 218 -3.15 2.41 21.61
CA PRO A 218 -2.19 3.39 22.10
C PRO A 218 -0.93 3.49 21.21
N ARG A 219 -0.71 2.50 20.35
CA ARG A 219 0.47 2.41 19.46
C ARG A 219 0.19 2.85 18.04
N LEU A 220 -1.03 3.28 17.70
CA LEU A 220 -1.37 3.64 16.33
C LEU A 220 -0.59 4.90 15.92
N THR A 221 0.38 4.73 15.01
CA THR A 221 1.23 5.81 14.51
C THR A 221 1.05 6.04 13.01
N SER A 222 0.42 5.11 12.31
CA SER A 222 0.29 5.13 10.85
C SER A 222 -1.15 4.85 10.44
N LEU A 223 -1.74 5.76 9.68
CA LEU A 223 -3.11 5.66 9.18
C LEU A 223 -3.13 5.93 7.67
N SER A 224 -3.77 5.04 6.91
CA SER A 224 -4.01 5.20 5.48
C SER A 224 -5.48 5.09 5.18
N LEU A 225 -5.99 6.04 4.41
CA LEU A 225 -7.39 6.13 4.03
C LEU A 225 -7.49 6.28 2.52
N SER A 226 -8.17 5.35 1.88
CA SER A 226 -8.54 5.41 0.47
C SER A 226 -10.06 5.37 0.37
N VAL A 227 -10.69 6.54 0.31
CA VAL A 227 -12.14 6.69 0.41
C VAL A 227 -12.66 7.58 -0.72
N PRO A 228 -13.79 7.27 -1.34
CA PRO A 228 -14.39 8.09 -2.38
C PRO A 228 -15.10 9.32 -1.79
N PHE A 229 -15.43 10.27 -2.69
CA PHE A 229 -15.47 11.69 -2.38
C PHE A 229 -16.81 12.26 -1.92
N THR A 230 -17.77 11.40 -1.59
CA THR A 230 -19.15 11.86 -1.37
C THR A 230 -19.41 12.45 0.02
N TRP A 231 -18.49 12.36 1.00
CA TRP A 231 -18.83 12.70 2.39
C TRP A 231 -17.73 13.44 3.20
N MET A 232 -17.76 14.78 3.14
CA MET A 232 -16.86 15.64 3.90
C MET A 232 -17.09 15.72 5.43
N PRO A 233 -18.33 15.76 5.95
CA PRO A 233 -18.56 15.88 7.40
C PRO A 233 -17.97 14.71 8.21
N ALA A 234 -17.96 13.50 7.66
CA ALA A 234 -17.33 12.36 8.34
C ALA A 234 -15.81 12.47 8.42
N LEU A 235 -15.17 13.15 7.46
CA LEU A 235 -13.73 13.34 7.51
C LEU A 235 -13.33 14.29 8.65
N ASP A 236 -14.12 15.32 8.92
CA ASP A 236 -13.87 16.23 10.05
C ASP A 236 -13.99 15.48 11.39
N ILE A 237 -15.05 14.66 11.54
CA ILE A 237 -15.23 13.76 12.70
C ILE A 237 -14.04 12.81 12.83
N LEU A 238 -13.62 12.22 11.70
CA LEU A 238 -12.49 11.31 11.66
C LEU A 238 -11.20 11.99 12.10
N LEU A 239 -10.85 13.15 11.52
CA LEU A 239 -9.63 13.90 11.85
C LEU A 239 -9.63 14.33 13.32
N ALA A 240 -10.78 14.78 13.84
CA ALA A 240 -10.94 15.12 15.25
C ALA A 240 -10.69 13.91 16.16
N ASN A 241 -11.18 12.73 15.81
CA ASN A 241 -10.93 11.50 16.56
C ASN A 241 -9.49 11.01 16.46
N VAL A 242 -8.89 11.10 15.27
CA VAL A 242 -7.51 10.70 15.00
C VAL A 242 -6.49 11.55 15.76
N SER A 243 -6.84 12.79 16.12
CA SER A 243 -6.01 13.65 16.98
C SER A 243 -5.67 13.05 18.36
N ARG A 244 -6.47 12.06 18.82
CA ARG A 244 -6.24 11.32 20.07
C ARG A 244 -5.11 10.30 19.96
N ALA A 245 -4.69 9.95 18.74
CA ALA A 245 -3.61 9.01 18.48
C ALA A 245 -2.29 9.75 18.16
N PRO A 246 -1.12 9.14 18.46
CA PRO A 246 0.17 9.70 18.09
C PRO A 246 0.48 9.46 16.61
N ILE A 247 -0.41 9.86 15.69
CA ILE A 247 -0.20 9.67 14.26
C ILE A 247 1.03 10.46 13.79
N ARG A 248 1.96 9.73 13.18
CA ARG A 248 3.20 10.24 12.58
C ARG A 248 3.22 10.10 11.07
N CYS A 249 2.49 9.13 10.53
CA CYS A 249 2.36 8.91 9.09
C CYS A 249 0.87 8.89 8.71
N PHE A 250 0.47 9.76 7.81
CA PHE A 250 -0.90 9.83 7.31
C PHE A 250 -0.88 9.75 5.79
N ARG A 251 -1.58 8.74 5.25
CA ARG A 251 -1.82 8.59 3.81
C ARG A 251 -3.28 8.84 3.50
N PHE A 252 -3.52 9.63 2.47
CA PHE A 252 -4.86 9.96 2.05
C PHE A 252 -4.97 9.98 0.52
N THR A 253 -5.88 9.19 -0.04
CA THR A 253 -6.22 9.25 -1.47
C THR A 253 -7.10 10.47 -1.71
N VAL A 254 -6.54 11.50 -2.34
CA VAL A 254 -7.19 12.82 -2.52
C VAL A 254 -7.70 13.03 -3.94
N ASN A 255 -7.31 12.17 -4.88
CA ASN A 255 -7.73 12.21 -6.28
C ASN A 255 -8.06 10.79 -6.78
N VAL A 256 -9.27 10.57 -7.28
CA VAL A 256 -9.73 9.30 -7.85
C VAL A 256 -10.29 9.62 -9.22
N ASP A 257 -9.76 8.93 -10.24
CA ASP A 257 -10.15 9.10 -11.65
C ASP A 257 -10.08 10.56 -12.14
N GLY A 258 -9.11 11.32 -11.62
CA GLY A 258 -8.85 12.72 -12.00
C GLY A 258 -9.73 13.73 -11.26
N ARG A 259 -10.58 13.29 -10.33
CA ARG A 259 -11.44 14.16 -9.51
C ARG A 259 -10.85 14.30 -8.13
N TYR A 260 -10.68 15.54 -7.67
CA TYR A 260 -10.25 15.81 -6.30
C TYR A 260 -11.41 15.66 -5.32
N LEU A 261 -11.09 15.30 -4.08
CA LEU A 261 -11.99 15.44 -2.95
C LEU A 261 -12.51 16.89 -2.86
N PRO A 262 -13.83 17.11 -2.71
CA PRO A 262 -14.39 18.44 -2.51
C PRO A 262 -13.68 19.20 -1.38
N GLY A 263 -13.34 20.46 -1.58
CA GLY A 263 -12.64 21.26 -0.56
C GLY A 263 -11.17 20.87 -0.29
N PHE A 264 -10.63 19.85 -0.98
CA PHE A 264 -9.22 19.52 -0.89
C PHE A 264 -8.34 20.63 -1.49
N GLY A 265 -7.29 20.97 -0.74
CA GLY A 265 -6.33 21.98 -1.12
C GLY A 265 -5.47 22.39 0.07
N PRO A 266 -4.74 23.52 -0.05
CA PRO A 266 -3.86 24.02 1.00
C PRO A 266 -4.56 24.32 2.33
N SER A 267 -5.80 24.84 2.28
CA SER A 267 -6.63 25.09 3.46
C SER A 267 -6.94 23.79 4.21
N PHE A 268 -7.32 22.73 3.49
CA PHE A 268 -7.55 21.42 4.08
C PHE A 268 -6.31 20.89 4.83
N VAL A 269 -5.12 21.02 4.24
CA VAL A 269 -3.87 20.61 4.91
C VAL A 269 -3.58 21.43 6.17
N ARG A 270 -3.88 22.73 6.14
CA ARG A 270 -3.76 23.60 7.32
C ARG A 270 -4.69 23.14 8.45
N GLU A 271 -5.94 22.82 8.13
CA GLU A 271 -6.93 22.32 9.10
C GLU A 271 -6.53 20.95 9.65
N MET A 272 -6.06 20.05 8.79
CA MET A 272 -5.49 18.76 9.21
C MET A 272 -4.35 18.96 10.22
N GLY A 273 -3.50 19.98 10.04
CA GLY A 273 -2.41 20.27 10.98
C GLY A 273 -2.83 20.71 12.37
N LYS A 274 -4.08 21.17 12.55
CA LYS A 274 -4.65 21.42 13.89
C LYS A 274 -4.90 20.11 14.65
N ASN A 275 -5.26 19.05 13.93
CA ASN A 275 -5.58 17.75 14.50
C ASN A 275 -4.37 16.80 14.55
N LEU A 276 -3.45 16.91 13.58
CA LEU A 276 -2.30 16.02 13.43
C LEU A 276 -0.98 16.74 13.68
N SER A 277 -0.83 17.33 14.87
CA SER A 277 0.35 18.16 15.22
C SER A 277 1.68 17.41 15.22
N ARG A 278 1.65 16.08 15.38
CA ARG A 278 2.82 15.18 15.42
C ARG A 278 3.12 14.51 14.08
N LEU A 279 2.48 14.98 13.01
CA LEU A 279 2.63 14.39 11.68
C LEU A 279 4.04 14.63 11.15
N VAL A 280 4.74 13.54 10.84
CA VAL A 280 6.11 13.52 10.31
C VAL A 280 6.12 13.25 8.80
N GLU A 281 5.18 12.44 8.33
CA GLU A 281 5.05 12.06 6.92
C GLU A 281 3.60 12.19 6.46
N LEU A 282 3.40 13.00 5.41
CA LEU A 282 2.13 13.16 4.73
C LEU A 282 2.23 12.56 3.33
N ILE A 283 1.37 11.60 3.03
CA ILE A 283 1.27 10.95 1.73
C ILE A 283 -0.06 11.36 1.11
N LEU A 284 0.01 12.22 0.10
CA LEU A 284 -1.13 12.56 -0.74
C LEU A 284 -1.09 11.61 -1.92
N ASP A 285 -2.15 10.84 -2.12
CA ASP A 285 -2.17 9.81 -3.13
C ASP A 285 -3.35 9.97 -4.10
N HIS A 286 -3.29 9.21 -5.18
CA HIS A 286 -4.33 9.13 -6.19
C HIS A 286 -4.64 7.68 -6.58
N SER A 287 -5.81 7.47 -7.17
CA SER A 287 -6.24 6.18 -7.73
C SER A 287 -6.84 6.39 -9.12
N GLY A 288 -6.57 5.49 -10.06
CA GLY A 288 -7.14 5.58 -11.42
C GLY A 288 -6.67 6.78 -12.27
N VAL A 289 -5.70 7.56 -11.79
CA VAL A 289 -5.19 8.73 -12.52
C VAL A 289 -4.06 8.32 -13.46
N SER A 290 -4.34 8.36 -14.76
CA SER A 290 -3.37 8.09 -15.81
C SER A 290 -2.82 9.34 -16.51
N ARG A 291 -3.38 10.51 -16.19
CA ARG A 291 -3.06 11.79 -16.83
C ARG A 291 -2.60 12.81 -15.79
N TYR A 292 -1.98 13.88 -16.26
CA TYR A 292 -1.63 15.02 -15.43
C TYR A 292 -2.86 15.57 -14.72
N ALA A 293 -2.78 15.70 -13.40
CA ALA A 293 -3.81 16.23 -12.52
C ALA A 293 -3.09 17.12 -11.49
N PRO A 294 -2.96 18.43 -11.74
CA PRO A 294 -2.19 19.31 -10.87
C PRO A 294 -2.86 19.49 -9.50
N LEU A 295 -2.05 19.60 -8.44
CA LEU A 295 -2.56 19.98 -7.12
C LEU A 295 -3.42 21.27 -7.22
N PRO A 296 -4.59 21.31 -6.57
CA PRO A 296 -5.40 22.52 -6.54
C PRO A 296 -4.71 23.62 -5.71
N GLY A 297 -4.73 24.86 -6.20
CA GLY A 297 -4.06 26.01 -5.59
C GLY A 297 -2.61 26.19 -6.05
N ASP A 298 -1.94 27.23 -5.54
CA ASP A 298 -0.55 27.53 -5.90
C ASP A 298 0.48 27.00 -4.87
N LEU A 299 1.76 26.97 -5.26
CA LEU A 299 2.83 26.44 -4.41
C LEU A 299 3.09 27.24 -3.12
N ASN A 300 2.76 28.54 -3.10
CA ASN A 300 2.88 29.34 -1.88
C ASN A 300 1.81 28.94 -0.89
N GLU A 301 0.56 28.81 -1.36
CA GLU A 301 -0.55 28.36 -0.52
C GLU A 301 -0.24 26.99 0.07
N TRP A 302 0.24 26.03 -0.75
CA TRP A 302 0.66 24.71 -0.28
C TRP A 302 1.77 24.78 0.77
N ALA A 303 2.78 25.63 0.55
CA ALA A 303 3.82 25.83 1.54
C ALA A 303 3.25 26.40 2.85
N ASP A 304 2.33 27.37 2.79
CA ASP A 304 1.64 27.92 3.96
C ASP A 304 0.80 26.88 4.70
N GLY A 305 0.10 26.00 3.96
CA GLY A 305 -0.64 24.88 4.55
C GLY A 305 0.28 23.91 5.30
N LEU A 306 1.39 23.52 4.67
CA LEU A 306 2.36 22.58 5.27
C LEU A 306 3.14 23.19 6.44
N ARG A 307 3.35 24.52 6.50
CA ARG A 307 3.92 25.19 7.68
C ARG A 307 3.09 24.99 8.95
N GLY A 308 1.80 24.72 8.83
CA GLY A 308 0.95 24.33 9.96
C GLY A 308 1.36 23.00 10.60
N LEU A 309 2.00 22.11 9.85
CA LEU A 309 2.48 20.81 10.29
C LEU A 309 3.90 20.93 10.85
N ARG A 310 4.04 21.27 12.13
CA ARG A 310 5.33 21.63 12.75
C ARG A 310 6.40 20.54 12.65
N GLU A 311 5.99 19.27 12.74
CA GLU A 311 6.90 18.12 12.72
C GLU A 311 7.09 17.52 11.32
N ILE A 312 6.49 18.08 10.27
CA ILE A 312 6.55 17.49 8.93
C ILE A 312 7.99 17.41 8.43
N ARG A 313 8.38 16.22 7.98
CA ARG A 313 9.71 15.95 7.40
C ARG A 313 9.64 15.44 5.98
N THR A 314 8.58 14.70 5.68
CA THR A 314 8.39 14.04 4.39
C THR A 314 7.04 14.40 3.80
N LEU A 315 7.05 14.87 2.55
CA LEU A 315 5.85 14.96 1.72
C LEU A 315 5.98 13.95 0.58
N VAL A 316 4.95 13.15 0.37
CA VAL A 316 4.87 12.20 -0.74
C VAL A 316 3.72 12.61 -1.63
N LEU A 317 4.00 12.79 -2.92
CA LEU A 317 3.04 13.23 -3.93
C LEU A 317 3.05 12.24 -5.12
N PRO A 318 1.96 12.06 -5.87
CA PRO A 318 2.02 11.36 -7.14
C PRO A 318 2.73 12.21 -8.19
N THR A 319 3.41 11.59 -9.15
CA THR A 319 4.04 12.33 -10.26
C THR A 319 3.04 13.08 -11.11
N ALA A 320 1.79 12.60 -11.18
CA ALA A 320 0.70 13.24 -11.91
C ALA A 320 0.38 14.65 -11.40
N PHE A 321 0.75 14.99 -10.16
CA PHE A 321 0.55 16.32 -9.57
C PHE A 321 1.54 17.37 -10.05
N VAL A 322 2.67 16.92 -10.60
CA VAL A 322 3.86 17.77 -10.77
C VAL A 322 4.42 17.70 -12.18
N ALA A 323 4.42 16.51 -12.78
CA ALA A 323 5.01 16.28 -14.08
C ALA A 323 4.03 16.65 -15.19
N ILE A 324 4.21 17.84 -15.77
CA ILE A 324 3.73 18.13 -17.12
C ILE A 324 4.61 17.29 -18.07
N PRO A 325 4.05 16.41 -18.92
CA PRO A 325 4.82 15.77 -19.98
C PRO A 325 5.54 16.86 -20.79
N ARG A 326 6.87 16.97 -20.68
CA ARG A 326 7.58 18.10 -21.29
C ARG A 326 7.56 18.03 -22.81
N ALA A 327 7.57 19.25 -23.34
CA ALA A 327 7.64 19.69 -24.73
C ALA A 327 8.80 19.03 -25.54
N PRO A 328 8.82 19.21 -26.88
CA PRO A 328 9.61 18.42 -27.85
C PRO A 328 11.12 18.32 -27.54
N PRO A 329 11.84 17.34 -28.14
CA PRO A 329 13.18 16.87 -27.74
C PRO A 329 14.36 17.87 -27.85
N GLU A 330 14.13 19.16 -28.08
CA GLU A 330 15.18 20.14 -28.38
C GLU A 330 15.93 20.69 -27.14
N HIS A 331 15.61 20.25 -25.92
CA HIS A 331 16.25 20.74 -24.67
C HIS A 331 17.04 19.69 -23.88
N ARG A 332 17.59 18.67 -24.55
CA ARG A 332 18.40 17.60 -23.94
C ARG A 332 19.71 18.06 -23.26
N SER A 333 20.15 19.29 -23.47
CA SER A 333 21.43 19.79 -22.96
C SER A 333 21.46 20.11 -21.45
N GLN A 334 20.32 20.24 -20.77
CA GLN A 334 20.28 20.50 -19.32
C GLN A 334 20.33 19.23 -18.44
N ASP A 335 19.99 18.06 -18.99
CA ASP A 335 19.95 16.80 -18.23
C ASP A 335 21.35 16.29 -17.83
N ALA A 336 22.40 16.74 -18.53
CA ALA A 336 23.79 16.40 -18.22
C ALA A 336 24.29 16.98 -16.88
N VAL A 337 23.63 18.02 -16.35
CA VAL A 337 24.14 18.82 -15.23
C VAL A 337 23.89 18.17 -13.86
N LEU A 338 22.96 17.22 -13.75
CA LEU A 338 22.56 16.63 -12.45
C LEU A 338 23.17 15.25 -12.13
N GLY A 339 24.12 14.74 -12.94
CA GLY A 339 24.85 13.50 -12.60
C GLY A 339 23.91 12.31 -12.35
N MET A 340 23.28 11.82 -13.41
CA MET A 340 22.16 10.89 -13.35
C MET A 340 22.56 9.42 -13.05
N PRO A 341 21.99 8.77 -12.04
CA PRO A 341 22.00 7.31 -11.94
C PRO A 341 20.86 6.72 -12.80
N HIS A 342 21.04 6.69 -14.12
CA HIS A 342 20.03 6.16 -15.06
C HIS A 342 19.77 4.66 -14.94
N GLN A 343 20.70 3.89 -14.36
CA GLN A 343 20.71 2.43 -14.52
C GLN A 343 19.52 1.71 -13.84
N ASN A 344 18.82 2.36 -12.91
CA ASN A 344 17.76 1.71 -12.13
C ASN A 344 16.36 2.31 -12.31
N MET A 345 16.18 3.35 -13.13
CA MET A 345 14.87 3.99 -13.33
C MET A 345 14.18 3.45 -14.58
N SER A 346 12.85 3.25 -14.53
CA SER A 346 12.06 2.97 -15.73
C SER A 346 12.22 4.06 -16.80
N PRO A 347 12.08 3.71 -18.10
CA PRO A 347 12.12 4.71 -19.18
C PRO A 347 11.04 5.80 -19.07
N SER A 348 9.89 5.52 -18.44
CA SER A 348 8.83 6.52 -18.20
C SER A 348 9.26 7.53 -17.13
N LEU A 349 9.80 7.07 -16.01
CA LEU A 349 10.29 7.93 -14.94
C LEU A 349 11.47 8.80 -15.38
N GLN A 350 12.40 8.23 -16.18
CA GLN A 350 13.52 8.97 -16.75
C GLN A 350 13.07 10.20 -17.57
N ARG A 351 11.94 10.13 -18.28
CA ARG A 351 11.43 11.24 -19.11
C ARG A 351 10.92 12.41 -18.29
N ILE A 352 10.46 12.16 -17.06
CA ILE A 352 9.87 13.19 -16.20
C ILE A 352 10.81 13.63 -15.07
N TRP A 353 11.93 12.92 -14.85
CA TRP A 353 12.88 13.16 -13.78
C TRP A 353 13.33 14.62 -13.66
N GLY A 354 13.76 15.24 -14.76
CA GLY A 354 14.25 16.63 -14.74
C GLY A 354 13.18 17.61 -14.26
N GLY A 355 11.91 17.37 -14.61
CA GLY A 355 10.77 18.15 -14.11
C GLY A 355 10.55 17.97 -12.61
N LEU A 356 10.59 16.72 -12.13
CA LEU A 356 10.46 16.40 -10.70
C LEU A 356 11.59 17.02 -9.86
N ALA A 357 12.83 16.96 -10.36
CA ALA A 357 14.00 17.53 -9.68
C ALA A 357 13.91 19.05 -9.56
N LEU A 358 13.52 19.73 -10.64
CA LEU A 358 13.31 21.18 -10.63
C LEU A 358 12.18 21.58 -9.68
N TYR A 359 11.06 20.85 -9.70
CA TYR A 359 9.96 21.07 -8.78
C TYR A 359 10.41 20.90 -7.33
N ALA A 360 11.05 19.76 -7.00
CA ALA A 360 11.54 19.46 -5.65
C ALA A 360 12.47 20.57 -5.15
N ARG A 361 13.42 21.01 -5.98
CA ARG A 361 14.33 22.11 -5.66
C ARG A 361 13.58 23.41 -5.41
N HIS A 362 12.70 23.82 -6.31
CA HIS A 362 11.95 25.07 -6.18
C HIS A 362 11.07 25.04 -4.92
N PHE A 363 10.34 23.94 -4.71
CA PHE A 363 9.43 23.81 -3.58
C PHE A 363 10.19 23.78 -2.24
N MET A 364 11.19 22.91 -2.10
CA MET A 364 11.93 22.73 -0.83
C MET A 364 12.79 23.92 -0.47
N LEU A 365 13.51 24.52 -1.44
CA LEU A 365 14.49 25.56 -1.13
C LEU A 365 13.88 26.96 -1.13
N ASN A 366 12.89 27.22 -2.00
CA ASN A 366 12.35 28.58 -2.17
C ASN A 366 11.00 28.77 -1.47
N ARG A 367 10.15 27.73 -1.45
CA ARG A 367 8.76 27.87 -0.97
C ARG A 367 8.56 27.34 0.43
N LEU A 368 9.19 26.23 0.81
CA LEU A 368 9.04 25.59 2.12
C LEU A 368 10.40 25.41 2.84
N PRO A 369 11.09 26.51 3.23
CA PRO A 369 12.42 26.45 3.83
C PRO A 369 12.40 26.00 5.30
N LEU A 370 11.51 25.09 5.69
CA LEU A 370 11.37 24.58 7.05
C LEU A 370 12.57 23.72 7.46
N PRO A 371 13.26 23.99 8.57
CA PRO A 371 14.40 23.19 9.02
C PRO A 371 14.07 21.71 9.26
N SER A 372 12.82 21.40 9.61
CA SER A 372 12.32 20.04 9.78
C SER A 372 12.03 19.32 8.46
N PHE A 373 11.77 20.06 7.38
CA PHE A 373 11.39 19.49 6.10
C PHE A 373 12.61 19.02 5.31
N ASP A 374 12.79 17.71 5.29
CA ASP A 374 14.01 17.06 4.82
C ASP A 374 13.86 16.39 3.46
N LYS A 375 12.65 15.94 3.11
CA LYS A 375 12.42 15.02 2.00
C LYS A 375 11.12 15.28 1.25
N ILE A 376 11.18 15.22 -0.07
CA ILE A 376 10.01 15.07 -0.93
C ILE A 376 10.13 13.78 -1.74
N CYS A 377 9.07 13.00 -1.80
CA CYS A 377 8.97 11.78 -2.60
C CYS A 377 7.91 11.94 -3.68
N PHE A 378 8.15 11.34 -4.84
CA PHE A 378 7.15 11.20 -5.89
C PHE A 378 6.80 9.74 -6.13
N LEU A 379 5.51 9.42 -6.22
CA LEU A 379 4.97 8.11 -6.59
C LEU A 379 4.63 8.12 -8.08
N HIS A 380 5.29 7.28 -8.86
CA HIS A 380 5.10 7.14 -10.29
C HIS A 380 4.41 5.82 -10.61
N ASP A 381 3.18 5.88 -11.10
CA ASP A 381 2.49 4.71 -11.62
C ASP A 381 2.90 4.46 -13.08
N ASP A 382 3.50 3.30 -13.37
CA ASP A 382 3.71 2.86 -14.75
C ASP A 382 2.53 1.99 -15.22
N PRO A 383 1.59 2.54 -16.01
CA PRO A 383 0.41 1.80 -16.45
C PRO A 383 0.73 0.66 -17.43
N ARG A 384 1.96 0.59 -17.97
CA ARG A 384 2.39 -0.50 -18.87
C ARG A 384 2.90 -1.70 -18.09
N LEU A 385 3.59 -1.44 -16.99
CA LEU A 385 4.23 -2.49 -16.20
C LEU A 385 3.42 -2.86 -14.96
N GLY A 386 2.39 -2.07 -14.63
CA GLY A 386 1.48 -2.35 -13.52
C GLY A 386 2.11 -2.19 -12.14
N TYR A 387 3.25 -1.51 -12.04
CA TYR A 387 3.92 -1.24 -10.76
C TYR A 387 4.10 0.27 -10.53
N ARG A 388 4.32 0.62 -9.26
CA ARG A 388 4.55 1.98 -8.80
C ARG A 388 6.00 2.16 -8.35
N GLU A 389 6.68 3.15 -8.90
CA GLU A 389 8.02 3.56 -8.47
C GLU A 389 7.94 4.72 -7.48
N ALA A 390 8.86 4.76 -6.53
CA ALA A 390 9.03 5.91 -5.66
C ALA A 390 10.39 6.54 -5.90
N ILE A 391 10.41 7.87 -6.01
CA ILE A 391 11.65 8.63 -6.17
C ILE A 391 11.72 9.77 -5.18
N ALA A 392 12.85 9.91 -4.50
CA ALA A 392 13.00 10.82 -3.38
C ALA A 392 14.09 11.87 -3.65
N PHE A 393 13.83 13.09 -3.17
CA PHE A 393 14.78 14.18 -3.14
C PHE A 393 14.95 14.66 -1.70
N GLU A 394 16.21 14.70 -1.25
CA GLU A 394 16.57 15.15 0.09
C GLU A 394 17.16 16.56 0.05
N ARG A 395 16.80 17.41 1.02
CA ARG A 395 17.23 18.81 1.08
C ARG A 395 18.75 18.95 1.06
N LYS A 396 19.47 18.10 1.80
CA LYS A 396 20.94 18.12 1.87
C LYS A 396 21.58 17.94 0.48
N VAL A 397 20.98 17.10 -0.35
CA VAL A 397 21.44 16.84 -1.72
C VAL A 397 21.10 18.01 -2.64
N LEU A 398 19.89 18.55 -2.55
CA LEU A 398 19.45 19.69 -3.38
C LEU A 398 20.19 20.99 -3.08
N SER A 399 20.72 21.13 -1.86
CA SER A 399 21.47 22.32 -1.42
C SER A 399 22.93 22.31 -1.89
N ALA A 400 23.42 21.20 -2.46
CA ALA A 400 24.78 21.14 -2.96
C ALA A 400 24.95 22.09 -4.16
N PRO A 401 26.05 22.87 -4.23
CA PRO A 401 26.31 23.72 -5.38
C PRO A 401 26.43 22.85 -6.63
N ILE A 402 25.66 23.18 -7.67
CA ILE A 402 25.77 22.51 -8.96
C ILE A 402 27.19 22.73 -9.48
N PRO A 403 27.95 21.66 -9.77
CA PRO A 403 29.24 21.81 -10.42
C PRO A 403 28.99 22.42 -11.80
N MET A 404 29.20 23.73 -11.92
CA MET A 404 29.18 24.40 -13.21
C MET A 404 30.29 23.77 -14.06
N HIS A 405 29.91 23.14 -15.17
CA HIS A 405 30.88 22.61 -16.12
C HIS A 405 31.81 23.74 -16.55
N ARG A 406 33.12 23.52 -16.40
CA ARG A 406 34.20 24.46 -16.74
C ARG A 406 34.27 24.85 -18.23
N GLY A 407 33.35 24.35 -19.08
CA GLY A 407 33.30 24.60 -20.52
C GLY A 407 32.84 26.01 -20.91
N ASP A 408 32.05 26.69 -20.08
CA ASP A 408 31.57 28.05 -20.36
C ASP A 408 32.43 29.15 -19.72
N ARG A 409 33.65 28.81 -19.26
CA ARG A 409 34.61 29.78 -18.68
C ARG A 409 35.88 29.90 -19.52
N HIS A 410 35.74 30.15 -20.82
CA HIS A 410 36.81 30.79 -21.57
C HIS A 410 36.83 32.29 -21.21
N HIS A 411 37.30 32.67 -20.01
CA HIS A 411 37.98 33.97 -19.77
C HIS A 411 38.46 34.29 -18.35
N MET A 412 38.37 33.40 -17.36
CA MET A 412 39.00 33.69 -16.05
C MET A 412 39.91 32.57 -15.57
N SER A 413 41.21 32.86 -15.70
CA SER A 413 42.33 32.05 -15.25
C SER A 413 42.51 32.10 -13.73
N ASN A 414 43.05 30.98 -13.22
CA ASN A 414 43.78 30.84 -11.96
C ASN A 414 43.02 30.94 -10.63
N ALA A 415 42.29 29.86 -10.30
CA ALA A 415 42.20 29.39 -8.92
C ALA A 415 42.17 27.85 -8.88
N ARG A 416 43.25 27.27 -8.35
CA ARG A 416 43.36 25.85 -8.00
C ARG A 416 42.54 25.60 -6.73
N SER A 417 41.38 24.94 -6.85
CA SER A 417 40.75 24.22 -5.74
C SER A 417 40.55 22.76 -6.14
N ASN A 418 41.39 21.90 -5.57
CA ASN A 418 41.25 20.45 -5.59
C ASN A 418 40.18 20.05 -4.58
N GLY A 419 38.91 20.19 -4.96
CA GLY A 419 37.78 19.67 -4.20
C GLY A 419 36.85 18.92 -5.12
N LYS A 420 37.05 17.61 -5.29
CA LYS A 420 36.07 16.72 -5.93
C LYS A 420 34.86 16.60 -5.01
N SER A 421 33.99 17.61 -4.99
CA SER A 421 32.66 17.49 -4.38
C SER A 421 31.77 16.74 -5.36
N THR A 422 31.80 15.41 -5.30
CA THR A 422 30.78 14.58 -5.92
C THR A 422 29.60 14.50 -4.97
N ALA A 423 28.75 15.53 -4.96
CA ALA A 423 27.41 15.38 -4.41
C ALA A 423 26.67 14.37 -5.30
N LYS A 424 26.80 13.07 -4.98
CA LYS A 424 26.00 12.04 -5.63
C LYS A 424 24.56 12.32 -5.24
N HIS A 425 23.73 12.67 -6.21
CA HIS A 425 22.30 12.53 -6.06
C HIS A 425 22.04 11.05 -5.77
N ILE A 426 21.78 10.71 -4.50
CA ILE A 426 21.37 9.36 -4.15
C ILE A 426 19.92 9.23 -4.58
N VAL A 427 19.71 8.95 -5.86
CA VAL A 427 18.46 8.37 -6.32
C VAL A 427 18.47 6.96 -5.78
N ARG A 428 17.89 6.76 -4.60
CA ARG A 428 17.39 5.44 -4.25
C ARG A 428 16.15 5.24 -5.09
N VAL A 429 16.30 4.63 -6.27
CA VAL A 429 15.18 3.88 -6.83
C VAL A 429 14.94 2.78 -5.83
N SER A 430 13.95 3.07 -5.03
CA SER A 430 13.66 2.36 -3.83
C SER A 430 12.44 1.53 -4.19
N HIS A 431 12.61 0.21 -4.27
CA HIS A 431 11.52 -0.71 -4.01
C HIS A 431 11.14 -0.71 -2.50
N ILE A 432 11.54 0.33 -1.74
CA ILE A 432 11.39 0.50 -0.28
C ILE A 432 10.06 1.23 0.02
N PRO A 433 9.67 1.35 1.30
CA PRO A 433 8.79 0.53 2.11
C PRO A 433 7.34 1.08 2.16
N TYR A 434 6.91 1.85 1.15
CA TYR A 434 5.48 2.19 1.02
C TYR A 434 4.61 0.94 0.77
N ASP A 435 5.24 -0.25 0.63
CA ASP A 435 4.67 -1.59 0.78
C ASP A 435 3.66 -1.70 1.95
N MET A 436 3.83 -0.93 3.04
CA MET A 436 2.83 -0.88 4.13
C MET A 436 1.43 -0.52 3.65
N PHE A 437 1.31 0.13 2.49
CA PHE A 437 0.07 0.74 2.02
C PHE A 437 -0.31 0.41 0.60
N TRP A 438 0.46 -0.37 -0.17
CA TRP A 438 0.04 -0.57 -1.57
C TRP A 438 0.17 -1.96 -2.12
N GLU A 439 1.33 -2.62 -2.08
CA GLU A 439 1.39 -4.02 -2.53
C GLU A 439 2.37 -4.83 -1.69
N PRO A 440 1.94 -5.96 -1.13
CA PRO A 440 2.85 -6.89 -0.48
C PRO A 440 3.86 -7.42 -1.52
N LYS A 441 5.11 -7.61 -1.08
CA LYS A 441 6.28 -7.91 -1.93
C LYS A 441 6.11 -9.06 -2.92
N TRP A 442 5.16 -9.97 -2.70
CA TRP A 442 4.89 -11.09 -3.59
C TRP A 442 4.21 -10.68 -4.91
N ARG A 443 3.61 -9.49 -5.02
CA ARG A 443 3.13 -8.92 -6.30
C ARG A 443 4.22 -8.24 -7.12
N GLN A 444 5.36 -7.89 -6.52
CA GLN A 444 6.49 -7.35 -7.25
C GLN A 444 7.08 -8.48 -8.12
N ARG A 445 6.75 -8.50 -9.42
CA ARG A 445 7.32 -9.45 -10.39
C ARG A 445 8.84 -9.47 -10.25
N ARG A 446 9.41 -10.66 -9.99
CA ARG A 446 10.86 -10.88 -9.93
C ARG A 446 11.48 -10.86 -11.31
#